data_AF-A0A0F9S109-F1
#
_entry.id   AF-A0A0F9S109-F1
#
_cell.length_a   1.000
_cell.length_b   1.000
_cell.length_c   1.000
_cell.angle_alpha   90.00
_cell.angle_beta   90.00
_cell.angle_gamma   90.00
#
_symmetry.space_group_name_H-M   'P 1'
#
loop_
_entity.id
_entity.type
_entity.pdbx_description
1 polymer ?
#
loop_
_entity_poly.entity_id
_entity_poly.type
_entity_poly.pdbx_seq_one_letter_code
_entity_poly.pdbx_strand_id
1 'polypeptide(L)'
;MSDLRIRRQVSSVTRGTDDDKWMNLRGTRDGAMISADWLTAMALEGRCFGVNSGTDTQAVTHNATYAATEPDMLITVPSNTTIIPVMIQTNFEDSDTAAVVDVVAVATSVYDATTTDTDLTIYNMRMDAPHTSLCQAVATVTSTSAATPLSGNFIEFWRGVAGFAEDAFASNITPTNELITRASWNVKDSLVPPVIVGEGALYIYMSGTKSIGFITAIWVEVPSTSIQ
;
A
#
# COMPACT_ATOMS: atom_id res chain seq x y z
N MET A 1 -33.58 14.13 -27.13
CA MET A 1 -32.35 13.65 -27.79
C MET A 1 -31.23 13.77 -26.78
N SER A 2 -30.63 12.66 -26.37
CA SER A 2 -29.40 12.66 -25.57
C SER A 2 -28.21 12.69 -26.55
N ASP A 3 -27.39 13.72 -26.47
CA ASP A 3 -26.18 13.92 -27.29
C ASP A 3 -24.97 13.42 -26.49
N LEU A 4 -24.22 12.46 -27.05
CA LEU A 4 -22.99 11.94 -26.46
C LEU A 4 -21.80 12.47 -27.25
N ARG A 5 -21.04 13.40 -26.66
CA ARG A 5 -19.84 13.98 -27.29
C ARG A 5 -18.57 13.43 -26.66
N ILE A 6 -17.85 12.60 -27.41
CA ILE A 6 -16.52 12.11 -27.03
C ILE A 6 -15.50 13.20 -27.37
N ARG A 7 -14.79 13.72 -26.37
CA ARG A 7 -13.73 14.72 -26.57
C ARG A 7 -12.38 14.00 -26.69
N ARG A 8 -11.75 14.11 -27.86
CA ARG A 8 -10.37 13.68 -28.09
C ARG A 8 -9.43 14.79 -27.61
N GLN A 9 -8.79 14.63 -26.45
CA GLN A 9 -7.83 15.60 -25.92
C GLN A 9 -6.56 14.90 -25.42
N VAL A 10 -5.41 15.58 -25.54
CA VAL A 10 -4.06 15.07 -25.19
C VAL A 10 -3.65 15.46 -23.76
N SER A 11 -4.49 16.19 -23.04
CA SER A 11 -4.28 16.60 -21.65
C SER A 11 -5.33 15.97 -20.73
N SER A 12 -4.95 15.71 -19.48
CA SER A 12 -5.82 15.12 -18.45
C SER A 12 -7.15 15.86 -18.38
N VAL A 13 -8.25 15.11 -18.37
CA VAL A 13 -9.60 15.68 -18.31
C VAL A 13 -10.01 15.80 -16.85
N THR A 14 -10.38 17.00 -16.43
CA THR A 14 -10.82 17.28 -15.06
C THR A 14 -11.98 16.36 -14.68
N ARG A 15 -11.87 15.68 -13.54
CA ARG A 15 -13.02 15.01 -12.92
C ARG A 15 -13.98 16.08 -12.44
N GLY A 16 -15.21 16.07 -12.96
CA GLY A 16 -16.28 16.82 -12.32
C GLY A 16 -16.54 16.19 -10.97
N THR A 17 -16.40 16.96 -9.89
CA THR A 17 -16.71 16.54 -8.51
C THR A 17 -18.11 16.97 -8.07
N ASP A 18 -18.89 17.56 -8.98
CA ASP A 18 -20.18 18.18 -8.66
C ASP A 18 -21.31 17.51 -9.48
N ASP A 19 -22.48 17.32 -8.87
CA ASP A 19 -23.62 16.53 -9.39
C ASP A 19 -24.21 17.03 -10.73
N ASP A 20 -23.85 18.23 -11.20
CA ASP A 20 -24.39 18.85 -12.43
C ASP A 20 -23.32 19.11 -13.50
N LYS A 21 -22.13 18.53 -13.39
CA LYS A 21 -21.06 18.70 -14.39
C LYS A 21 -21.02 17.58 -15.41
N TRP A 22 -20.98 17.98 -16.67
CA TRP A 22 -20.75 17.08 -17.80
C TRP A 22 -19.43 16.33 -17.61
N MET A 23 -19.51 15.01 -17.36
CA MET A 23 -18.34 14.15 -17.37
C MET A 23 -17.94 13.84 -18.81
N ASN A 24 -16.69 14.17 -19.15
CA ASN A 24 -16.16 13.86 -20.47
C ASN A 24 -15.83 12.37 -20.56
N LEU A 25 -16.41 11.70 -21.55
CA LEU A 25 -16.17 10.29 -21.81
C LEU A 25 -14.86 10.12 -22.60
N ARG A 26 -13.99 9.20 -22.16
CA ARG A 26 -12.71 8.92 -22.82
C ARG A 26 -12.89 7.87 -23.93
N GLY A 27 -12.15 8.04 -25.01
CA GLY A 27 -12.07 7.06 -26.09
C GLY A 27 -10.64 6.86 -26.58
N THR A 28 -10.39 5.70 -27.18
CA THR A 28 -9.16 5.40 -27.93
C THR A 28 -9.03 6.34 -29.14
N ARG A 29 -7.85 6.33 -29.76
CA ARG A 29 -7.53 7.19 -30.92
C ARG A 29 -8.43 6.93 -32.14
N ASP A 30 -8.99 5.74 -32.26
CA ASP A 30 -9.96 5.31 -33.27
C ASP A 30 -11.42 5.63 -32.90
N GLY A 31 -11.66 6.23 -31.72
CA GLY A 31 -12.98 6.64 -31.26
C GLY A 31 -13.77 5.55 -30.51
N ALA A 32 -13.17 4.40 -30.21
CA ALA A 32 -13.83 3.41 -29.35
C ALA A 32 -13.91 3.94 -27.92
N MET A 33 -15.06 3.74 -27.27
CA MET A 33 -15.24 4.13 -25.87
C MET A 33 -14.38 3.23 -24.99
N ILE A 34 -13.53 3.82 -24.14
CA ILE A 34 -12.79 3.06 -23.13
C ILE A 34 -13.49 3.29 -21.80
N SER A 35 -14.23 2.29 -21.33
CA SER A 35 -14.54 2.16 -19.90
C SER A 35 -13.37 1.44 -19.26
N ALA A 36 -12.31 2.17 -18.95
CA ALA A 36 -11.22 1.60 -18.16
C ALA A 36 -11.76 1.31 -16.76
N ASP A 37 -11.36 0.16 -16.22
CA ASP A 37 -11.54 -0.09 -14.79
C ASP A 37 -10.98 1.09 -13.99
N TRP A 38 -11.68 1.47 -12.92
CA TRP A 38 -11.38 2.70 -12.18
C TRP A 38 -9.93 2.72 -11.69
N LEU A 39 -9.37 1.58 -11.27
CA LEU A 39 -7.99 1.45 -10.82
C LEU A 39 -7.00 1.68 -11.96
N THR A 40 -7.31 1.17 -13.16
CA THR A 40 -6.49 1.42 -14.35
C THR A 40 -6.58 2.90 -14.75
N ALA A 41 -7.75 3.53 -14.63
CA ALA A 41 -7.91 4.96 -14.86
C ALA A 41 -7.07 5.80 -13.88
N MET A 42 -7.05 5.43 -12.58
CA MET A 42 -6.20 6.06 -11.57
C MET A 42 -4.71 5.91 -11.89
N ALA A 43 -4.28 4.72 -12.31
CA ALA A 43 -2.89 4.48 -12.69
C ALA A 43 -2.48 5.33 -13.90
N LEU A 44 -3.33 5.43 -14.92
CA LEU A 44 -3.09 6.29 -16.09
C LEU A 44 -3.07 7.78 -15.75
N GLU A 45 -3.80 8.20 -14.72
CA GLU A 45 -3.74 9.57 -14.18
C GLU A 45 -2.49 9.83 -13.33
N GLY A 46 -1.69 8.80 -13.04
CA GLY A 46 -0.54 8.90 -12.14
C GLY A 46 -0.95 9.05 -10.69
N ARG A 47 -2.08 8.47 -10.29
CA ARG A 47 -2.63 8.49 -8.92
C ARG A 47 -2.38 7.19 -8.15
N CYS A 48 -1.67 6.25 -8.75
CA CYS A 48 -1.24 5.04 -8.07
C CYS A 48 0.23 5.18 -7.68
N PHE A 49 0.55 4.85 -6.44
CA PHE A 49 1.89 4.95 -5.86
C PHE A 49 2.29 3.61 -5.27
N GLY A 50 3.60 3.36 -5.27
CA GLY A 50 4.18 2.14 -4.71
C GLY A 50 5.42 2.48 -3.89
N VAL A 51 5.67 1.67 -2.86
CA VAL A 51 6.86 1.75 -2.03
C VAL A 51 7.35 0.35 -1.70
N ASN A 52 8.66 0.20 -1.60
CA ASN A 52 9.31 -1.04 -1.20
C ASN A 52 10.16 -0.80 0.05
N SER A 53 10.03 -1.68 1.04
CA SER A 53 11.05 -1.91 2.07
C SER A 53 11.94 -3.04 1.57
N GLY A 54 13.23 -2.73 1.41
CA GLY A 54 14.17 -3.52 0.64
C GLY A 54 14.17 -3.20 -0.86
N THR A 55 15.19 -3.68 -1.56
CA THR A 55 15.45 -3.43 -2.98
C THR A 55 15.80 -4.72 -3.70
N ASP A 56 15.89 -4.69 -5.03
CA ASP A 56 16.24 -5.86 -5.85
C ASP A 56 17.56 -6.55 -5.46
N THR A 57 18.47 -5.83 -4.80
CA THR A 57 19.80 -6.30 -4.43
C THR A 57 20.01 -6.43 -2.92
N GLN A 58 19.10 -5.90 -2.10
CA GLN A 58 19.24 -5.87 -0.64
C GLN A 58 17.89 -6.03 0.05
N ALA A 59 17.72 -7.15 0.75
CA ALA A 59 16.62 -7.35 1.69
C ALA A 59 16.84 -6.56 2.98
N VAL A 60 15.74 -6.32 3.70
CA VAL A 60 15.74 -5.62 5.00
C VAL A 60 15.53 -6.62 6.12
N THR A 61 16.22 -6.39 7.24
CA THR A 61 15.92 -7.10 8.49
C THR A 61 14.75 -6.41 9.17
N HIS A 62 13.70 -7.18 9.44
CA HIS A 62 12.47 -6.74 10.09
C HIS A 62 12.52 -6.96 11.60
N ASN A 63 11.50 -6.45 12.29
CA ASN A 63 11.41 -6.53 13.74
C ASN A 63 11.28 -7.97 14.24
N ALA A 64 12.05 -8.29 15.28
CA ALA A 64 12.19 -9.66 15.79
C ALA A 64 10.90 -10.22 16.41
N THR A 65 9.98 -9.34 16.82
CA THR A 65 8.72 -9.68 17.47
C THR A 65 7.70 -8.63 17.10
N TYR A 66 6.43 -9.04 16.98
CA TYR A 66 5.35 -8.08 16.81
C TYR A 66 5.28 -7.12 18.00
N ALA A 67 5.39 -5.83 17.73
CA ALA A 67 5.05 -4.76 18.66
C ALA A 67 4.20 -3.72 17.92
N ALA A 68 3.06 -3.34 18.50
CA ALA A 68 2.08 -2.49 17.82
C ALA A 68 2.64 -1.11 17.42
N THR A 69 3.64 -0.62 18.14
CA THR A 69 4.31 0.67 17.93
C THR A 69 5.58 0.56 17.06
N GLU A 70 5.83 -0.61 16.48
CA GLU A 70 7.04 -0.94 15.70
C GLU A 70 6.66 -1.66 14.39
N PRO A 71 5.91 -1.00 13.48
CA PRO A 71 5.63 -1.57 12.16
C PRO A 71 6.89 -1.70 11.30
N ASP A 72 6.92 -2.74 10.48
CA ASP A 72 8.01 -2.97 9.51
C ASP A 72 7.89 -2.09 8.27
N MET A 73 6.69 -1.58 8.00
CA MET A 73 6.45 -0.47 7.10
C MET A 73 5.27 0.36 7.62
N LEU A 74 5.47 1.67 7.75
CA LEU A 74 4.45 2.63 8.11
C LEU A 74 4.26 3.62 6.96
N ILE A 75 3.03 3.77 6.50
CA ILE A 75 2.64 4.80 5.53
C ILE A 75 1.68 5.75 6.22
N THR A 76 2.05 7.02 6.35
CA THR A 76 1.19 8.04 6.96
C THR A 76 0.54 8.91 5.90
N VAL A 77 -0.73 9.22 6.15
CA VAL A 77 -1.61 9.95 5.22
C VAL A 77 -1.86 11.32 5.83
N PRO A 78 -1.45 12.41 5.17
CA PRO A 78 -1.67 13.74 5.71
C PRO A 78 -3.12 14.20 5.50
N SER A 79 -3.46 15.33 6.12
CA SER A 79 -4.73 16.01 5.87
C SER A 79 -4.98 16.27 4.37
N ASN A 80 -6.26 16.30 3.98
CA ASN A 80 -6.73 16.50 2.60
C ASN A 80 -6.30 15.43 1.58
N THR A 81 -5.72 14.33 2.04
CA THR A 81 -5.34 13.18 1.21
C THR A 81 -6.17 11.97 1.62
N THR A 82 -6.61 11.20 0.63
CA THR A 82 -7.27 9.92 0.85
C THR A 82 -6.51 8.84 0.10
N ILE A 83 -6.22 7.72 0.78
CA ILE A 83 -5.63 6.56 0.14
C ILE A 83 -6.54 5.34 0.21
N ILE A 84 -6.42 4.51 -0.83
CA ILE A 84 -7.02 3.16 -0.89
C ILE A 84 -5.88 2.19 -1.16
N PRO A 85 -5.52 1.31 -0.21
CA PRO A 85 -4.56 0.25 -0.47
C PRO A 85 -5.03 -0.63 -1.62
N VAL A 86 -4.12 -0.97 -2.53
CA VAL A 86 -4.38 -1.77 -3.74
C VAL A 86 -3.73 -3.13 -3.63
N MET A 87 -2.47 -3.15 -3.19
CA MET A 87 -1.72 -4.39 -3.01
C MET A 87 -0.76 -4.22 -1.85
N ILE A 88 -0.68 -5.25 -1.02
CA ILE A 88 0.38 -5.41 -0.03
C ILE A 88 0.97 -6.78 -0.28
N GLN A 89 2.29 -6.85 -0.42
CA GLN A 89 3.00 -8.10 -0.59
C GLN A 89 4.17 -8.12 0.37
N THR A 90 4.38 -9.29 0.96
CA THR A 90 5.50 -9.60 1.83
C THR A 90 6.19 -10.82 1.29
N ASN A 91 7.51 -10.80 1.28
CA ASN A 91 8.35 -11.88 0.79
C ASN A 91 9.41 -12.17 1.83
N PHE A 92 9.34 -13.34 2.47
CA PHE A 92 10.40 -13.81 3.35
C PHE A 92 11.48 -14.48 2.48
N GLU A 93 12.71 -13.99 2.60
CA GLU A 93 13.87 -14.70 2.04
C GLU A 93 14.45 -15.68 3.05
N ASP A 94 14.47 -15.32 4.33
CA ASP A 94 15.09 -16.11 5.38
C ASP A 94 14.50 -15.79 6.77
N SER A 95 14.46 -16.80 7.63
CA SER A 95 14.44 -16.61 9.08
C SER A 95 15.51 -17.52 9.70
N ASP A 96 16.53 -16.91 10.31
CA ASP A 96 17.72 -17.57 10.91
C ASP A 96 17.36 -18.67 11.93
N THR A 97 16.16 -18.63 12.52
CA THR A 97 15.65 -19.63 13.47
C THR A 97 14.15 -19.84 13.32
N ALA A 98 13.69 -21.09 13.53
CA ALA A 98 12.28 -21.44 13.62
C ALA A 98 11.53 -20.53 14.61
N ALA A 99 10.63 -19.70 14.11
CA ALA A 99 9.94 -18.70 14.90
C ALA A 99 8.48 -18.54 14.49
N VAL A 100 7.71 -17.91 15.38
CA VAL A 100 6.38 -17.41 15.04
C VAL A 100 6.58 -16.20 14.13
N VAL A 101 5.88 -16.21 13.00
CA VAL A 101 5.89 -15.12 12.04
C VAL A 101 4.49 -14.52 12.00
N ASP A 102 4.43 -13.19 12.15
CA ASP A 102 3.18 -12.44 12.07
C ASP A 102 3.25 -11.45 10.92
N VAL A 103 2.39 -11.68 9.92
CA VAL A 103 2.21 -10.76 8.79
C VAL A 103 0.82 -10.17 8.85
N VAL A 104 0.74 -8.88 9.11
CA VAL A 104 -0.53 -8.19 9.37
C VAL A 104 -0.50 -6.79 8.77
N ALA A 105 -1.64 -6.33 8.24
CA ALA A 105 -1.83 -4.92 7.93
C ALA A 105 -3.05 -4.35 8.65
N VAL A 106 -2.87 -3.13 9.17
CA VAL A 106 -3.87 -2.37 9.90
C VAL A 106 -4.03 -1.01 9.26
N ALA A 107 -5.26 -0.65 8.90
CA ALA A 107 -5.63 0.70 8.52
C ALA A 107 -6.20 1.41 9.75
N THR A 108 -5.77 2.64 10.02
CA THR A 108 -6.16 3.38 11.22
C THR A 108 -6.34 4.87 10.97
N SER A 109 -7.21 5.50 11.74
CA SER A 109 -7.35 6.96 11.84
C SER A 109 -6.29 7.59 12.75
N VAL A 110 -5.35 6.81 13.28
CA VAL A 110 -4.26 7.32 14.12
C VAL A 110 -3.12 7.74 13.22
N TYR A 111 -2.91 9.04 13.14
CA TYR A 111 -1.80 9.64 12.40
C TYR A 111 -0.56 9.78 13.29
N ASP A 112 0.62 9.52 12.72
CA ASP A 112 1.90 9.76 13.38
C ASP A 112 2.92 10.35 12.43
N ALA A 113 3.11 11.68 12.49
CA ALA A 113 4.15 12.38 11.74
C ALA A 113 5.50 12.42 12.44
N THR A 114 5.59 11.88 13.65
CA THR A 114 6.78 12.02 14.52
C THR A 114 7.69 10.82 14.47
N THR A 115 7.28 9.75 13.81
CA THR A 115 8.11 8.57 13.60
C THR A 115 9.35 8.93 12.81
N THR A 116 10.51 8.80 13.44
CA THR A 116 11.83 9.01 12.82
C THR A 116 12.51 7.66 12.64
N ASP A 117 12.42 7.10 11.44
CA ASP A 117 13.18 5.90 11.06
C ASP A 117 13.62 6.03 9.58
N THR A 118 13.99 4.92 8.94
CA THR A 118 14.48 4.89 7.58
C THR A 118 13.41 5.32 6.58
N ASP A 119 13.52 6.53 6.04
CA ASP A 119 12.63 7.04 5.00
C ASP A 119 12.69 6.14 3.74
N LEU A 120 11.52 5.73 3.28
CA LEU A 120 11.36 4.97 2.04
C LEU A 120 11.01 5.91 0.88
N THR A 121 11.55 5.59 -0.30
CA THR A 121 11.22 6.34 -1.52
C THR A 121 9.91 5.83 -2.12
N ILE A 122 8.93 6.72 -2.20
CA ILE A 122 7.64 6.45 -2.84
C ILE A 122 7.74 6.76 -4.35
N TYR A 123 7.34 5.80 -5.17
CA TYR A 123 7.36 5.91 -6.63
C TYR A 123 5.95 6.00 -7.20
N ASN A 124 5.78 6.81 -8.24
CA ASN A 124 4.56 6.80 -9.03
C ASN A 124 4.55 5.54 -9.92
N MET A 125 3.43 4.82 -9.97
CA MET A 125 3.27 3.66 -10.84
C MET A 125 3.22 4.05 -12.33
N ARG A 126 3.03 5.33 -12.63
CA ARG A 126 3.22 5.92 -13.96
C ARG A 126 4.65 6.48 -14.05
N MET A 127 5.46 5.89 -14.93
CA MET A 127 6.92 6.11 -14.95
C MET A 127 7.38 7.52 -15.35
N ASP A 128 6.51 8.35 -15.95
CA ASP A 128 6.77 9.78 -16.18
C ASP A 128 6.38 10.66 -14.97
N ALA A 129 5.88 10.04 -13.89
CA ALA A 129 5.64 10.61 -12.57
C ALA A 129 5.00 12.02 -12.57
N PRO A 130 3.79 12.19 -13.15
CA PRO A 130 3.15 13.50 -13.23
C PRO A 130 2.69 14.04 -11.86
N HIS A 131 2.67 13.18 -10.84
CA HIS A 131 2.32 13.51 -9.47
C HIS A 131 3.32 12.86 -8.49
N THR A 132 3.61 13.58 -7.41
CA THR A 132 4.33 13.07 -6.24
C THR A 132 3.30 12.69 -5.17
N SER A 133 3.54 11.60 -4.45
CA SER A 133 2.70 11.23 -3.29
C SER A 133 2.85 12.27 -2.19
N LEU A 134 1.76 12.56 -1.51
CA LEU A 134 1.76 13.38 -0.29
C LEU A 134 1.97 12.54 0.97
N CYS A 135 1.89 11.22 0.87
CA CYS A 135 2.13 10.33 1.99
C CYS A 135 3.62 10.29 2.35
N GLN A 136 3.91 9.94 3.60
CA GLN A 136 5.25 9.56 4.03
C GLN A 136 5.29 8.04 4.23
N ALA A 137 6.42 7.42 3.91
CA ALA A 137 6.64 6.00 4.16
C ALA A 137 7.97 5.81 4.88
N VAL A 138 7.97 5.00 5.94
CA VAL A 138 9.17 4.63 6.70
C VAL A 138 9.24 3.11 6.86
N ALA A 139 10.46 2.57 6.85
CA ALA A 139 10.73 1.14 7.05
C ALA A 139 11.21 0.86 8.47
N THR A 140 10.91 -0.35 8.93
CA THR A 140 11.44 -0.97 10.15
C THR A 140 11.46 0.00 11.32
N VAL A 141 10.28 0.47 11.71
CA VAL A 141 10.14 1.39 12.84
C VAL A 141 10.58 0.67 14.11
N THR A 142 11.59 1.20 14.79
CA THR A 142 12.14 0.62 16.02
C THR A 142 11.84 1.46 17.26
N SER A 143 12.11 0.91 18.45
CA SER A 143 12.10 1.65 19.72
C SER A 143 10.76 2.28 20.11
N THR A 144 9.66 1.68 19.68
CA THR A 144 8.29 2.12 20.03
C THR A 144 8.05 3.58 19.66
N SER A 145 8.59 4.03 18.53
CA SER A 145 8.47 5.42 18.08
C SER A 145 7.22 5.73 17.26
N ALA A 146 6.46 4.71 16.84
CA ALA A 146 5.16 4.94 16.21
C ALA A 146 4.02 4.89 17.23
N ALA A 147 2.94 5.60 16.94
CA ALA A 147 1.69 5.53 17.67
C ALA A 147 1.06 4.13 17.57
N THR A 148 0.26 3.74 18.56
CA THR A 148 -0.46 2.46 18.55
C THR A 148 -1.64 2.51 17.56
N PRO A 149 -1.64 1.70 16.47
CA PRO A 149 -2.68 1.77 15.45
C PRO A 149 -4.01 1.18 15.90
N LEU A 150 -3.98 0.35 16.94
CA LEU A 150 -5.15 -0.31 17.55
C LEU A 150 -5.91 0.62 18.50
N SER A 151 -6.01 1.90 18.12
CA SER A 151 -6.79 2.92 18.82
C SER A 151 -7.53 3.79 17.80
N GLY A 152 -8.55 4.53 18.24
CA GLY A 152 -9.42 5.28 17.33
C GLY A 152 -10.26 4.37 16.43
N ASN A 153 -10.51 4.80 15.18
CA ASN A 153 -11.16 3.97 14.18
C ASN A 153 -10.10 3.18 13.41
N PHE A 154 -10.09 1.85 13.56
CA PHE A 154 -9.10 1.00 12.93
C PHE A 154 -9.71 -0.32 12.48
N ILE A 155 -9.03 -0.97 11.52
CA ILE A 155 -9.34 -2.33 11.10
C ILE A 155 -8.06 -3.08 10.74
N GLU A 156 -7.89 -4.24 11.33
CA GLU A 156 -6.98 -5.26 10.82
C GLU A 156 -7.67 -5.93 9.61
N PHE A 157 -7.34 -5.48 8.40
CA PHE A 157 -8.04 -5.93 7.19
C PHE A 157 -7.31 -7.05 6.45
N TRP A 158 -6.08 -7.35 6.85
CA TRP A 158 -5.28 -8.42 6.27
C TRP A 158 -4.38 -9.07 7.30
N ARG A 159 -4.37 -10.41 7.28
CA ARG A 159 -3.45 -11.27 8.01
C ARG A 159 -2.93 -12.31 7.03
N GLY A 160 -1.70 -12.13 6.57
CA GLY A 160 -1.07 -12.97 5.56
C GLY A 160 -0.54 -14.29 6.15
N VAL A 161 0.01 -14.21 7.36
CA VAL A 161 0.54 -15.34 8.12
C VAL A 161 0.18 -15.13 9.58
N ALA A 162 -0.21 -16.21 10.26
CA ALA A 162 -0.53 -16.22 11.68
C ALA A 162 -0.06 -17.53 12.31
N GLY A 163 0.83 -17.45 13.29
CA GLY A 163 1.28 -18.59 14.08
C GLY A 163 2.65 -19.15 13.68
N PHE A 164 2.91 -20.40 14.07
CA PHE A 164 4.18 -21.10 13.86
C PHE A 164 4.39 -21.35 12.37
N ALA A 165 5.11 -20.44 11.74
CA ALA A 165 5.57 -20.51 10.38
C ALA A 165 7.08 -20.76 10.47
N GLU A 166 7.45 -22.03 10.68
CA GLU A 166 8.85 -22.45 10.70
C GLU A 166 9.40 -22.38 9.27
N ASP A 167 10.35 -21.47 9.05
CA ASP A 167 11.38 -21.68 8.05
C ASP A 167 12.63 -22.17 8.79
N ALA A 168 12.93 -23.46 8.62
CA ALA A 168 14.10 -24.07 9.22
C ALA A 168 15.29 -23.89 8.28
N PHE A 169 15.83 -22.66 8.19
CA PHE A 169 17.09 -22.41 7.49
C PHE A 169 18.28 -22.89 8.33
N ALA A 170 18.48 -24.21 8.41
CA ALA A 170 19.71 -24.82 8.93
C ALA A 170 20.81 -24.85 7.85
N SER A 171 21.14 -23.71 7.24
CA SER A 171 22.13 -23.62 6.15
C SER A 171 21.80 -24.41 4.87
N ASN A 172 20.51 -24.59 4.54
CA ASN A 172 20.06 -25.33 3.35
C ASN A 172 19.37 -24.40 2.34
N ILE A 173 19.82 -24.42 1.09
CA ILE A 173 19.33 -23.59 -0.03
C ILE A 173 17.91 -23.93 -0.54
N THR A 174 17.19 -24.84 0.13
CA THR A 174 15.86 -25.26 -0.29
C THR A 174 14.83 -24.67 0.67
N PRO A 175 13.94 -23.77 0.23
CA PRO A 175 12.87 -23.27 1.09
C PRO A 175 12.06 -24.46 1.61
N THR A 176 12.02 -24.62 2.93
CA THR A 176 11.37 -25.78 3.55
C THR A 176 9.85 -25.64 3.60
N ASN A 177 9.35 -24.42 3.43
CA ASN A 177 7.93 -24.11 3.44
C ASN A 177 7.56 -23.01 2.43
N GLU A 178 7.02 -23.41 1.28
CA GLU A 178 6.55 -22.49 0.23
C GLU A 178 5.44 -21.54 0.73
N LEU A 179 4.68 -21.93 1.77
CA LEU A 179 3.55 -21.15 2.30
C LEU A 179 3.97 -19.85 3.00
N ILE A 180 5.24 -19.71 3.39
CA ILE A 180 5.73 -18.52 4.12
C ILE A 180 6.54 -17.60 3.20
N THR A 181 7.04 -18.09 2.07
CA THR A 181 7.91 -17.31 1.17
C THR A 181 7.24 -16.07 0.57
N ARG A 182 5.91 -16.07 0.44
CA ARG A 182 5.15 -14.94 -0.08
C ARG A 182 3.73 -14.91 0.44
N ALA A 183 3.36 -13.82 1.10
CA ALA A 183 1.97 -13.50 1.40
C ALA A 183 1.58 -12.18 0.71
N SER A 184 0.40 -12.15 0.09
CA SER A 184 -0.10 -10.96 -0.61
C SER A 184 -1.58 -10.72 -0.34
N TRP A 185 -1.92 -9.45 -0.15
CA TRP A 185 -3.28 -8.94 -0.21
C TRP A 185 -3.47 -8.14 -1.50
N ASN A 186 -4.62 -8.29 -2.14
CA ASN A 186 -5.00 -7.52 -3.31
C ASN A 186 -6.44 -7.02 -3.17
N VAL A 187 -6.67 -5.77 -3.55
CA VAL A 187 -8.02 -5.17 -3.56
C VAL A 187 -9.00 -5.94 -4.44
N LYS A 188 -8.53 -6.59 -5.51
CA LYS A 188 -9.37 -7.40 -6.40
C LYS A 188 -9.94 -8.66 -5.75
N ASP A 189 -9.25 -9.15 -4.72
CA ASP A 189 -9.65 -10.34 -3.96
C ASP A 189 -10.43 -9.95 -2.69
N SER A 190 -10.49 -8.65 -2.36
CA SER A 190 -11.25 -8.11 -1.24
C SER A 190 -12.61 -7.59 -1.68
N LEU A 191 -13.67 -7.87 -0.91
CA LEU A 191 -15.01 -7.32 -1.16
C LEU A 191 -15.07 -5.80 -0.94
N VAL A 192 -14.37 -5.31 0.08
CA VAL A 192 -14.34 -3.90 0.46
C VAL A 192 -12.93 -3.54 0.91
N PRO A 193 -12.18 -2.68 0.20
CA PRO A 193 -10.91 -2.19 0.70
C PRO A 193 -11.12 -1.18 1.83
N PRO A 194 -10.19 -1.10 2.81
CA PRO A 194 -10.17 0.03 3.72
C PRO A 194 -9.89 1.33 2.94
N VAL A 195 -10.47 2.43 3.41
CA VAL A 195 -10.22 3.77 2.87
C VAL A 195 -9.72 4.63 4.01
N ILE A 196 -8.51 5.19 3.87
CA ILE A 196 -7.88 6.01 4.90
C ILE A 196 -8.00 7.47 4.43
N VAL A 197 -8.79 8.27 5.16
CA VAL A 197 -9.15 9.64 4.81
C VAL A 197 -8.51 10.62 5.78
N GLY A 198 -7.75 11.56 5.25
CA GLY A 198 -7.07 12.59 6.03
C GLY A 198 -5.99 11.99 6.93
N GLU A 199 -5.78 12.63 8.08
CA GLU A 199 -4.80 12.23 9.08
C GLU A 199 -5.08 10.80 9.58
N GLY A 200 -4.35 9.85 9.01
CA GLY A 200 -4.43 8.43 9.33
C GLY A 200 -3.19 7.70 8.84
N ALA A 201 -3.19 6.37 8.93
CA ALA A 201 -2.03 5.60 8.55
C ALA A 201 -2.35 4.14 8.18
N LEU A 202 -1.45 3.55 7.41
CA LEU A 202 -1.40 2.13 7.09
C LEU A 202 -0.15 1.54 7.75
N TYR A 203 -0.36 0.61 8.68
CA TYR A 203 0.68 -0.13 9.37
C TYR A 203 0.79 -1.52 8.76
N ILE A 204 2.00 -1.94 8.43
CA ILE A 204 2.31 -3.27 7.88
C ILE A 204 3.39 -3.90 8.76
N TYR A 205 3.12 -5.11 9.21
CA TYR A 205 3.99 -5.92 10.04
C TYR A 205 4.40 -7.17 9.27
N MET A 206 5.67 -7.52 9.39
CA MET A 206 6.32 -8.70 8.86
C MET A 206 7.33 -9.21 9.90
N SER A 207 6.85 -9.39 11.13
CA SER A 207 7.70 -9.70 12.27
C SER A 207 7.99 -11.19 12.36
N GLY A 208 9.21 -11.50 12.79
CA GLY A 208 9.71 -12.87 12.96
C GLY A 208 11.13 -12.82 13.51
N THR A 209 11.62 -13.87 14.17
CA THR A 209 12.97 -13.84 14.77
C THR A 209 14.02 -13.69 13.68
N LYS A 210 14.54 -12.45 13.53
CA LYS A 210 15.42 -12.02 12.43
C LYS A 210 14.84 -12.33 11.05
N SER A 211 13.57 -12.00 10.82
CA SER A 211 13.01 -12.10 9.48
C SER A 211 13.74 -11.17 8.52
N ILE A 212 14.19 -11.71 7.40
CA ILE A 212 14.80 -10.97 6.30
C ILE A 212 13.88 -11.08 5.09
N GLY A 213 13.62 -9.94 4.45
CA GLY A 213 12.83 -9.97 3.24
C GLY A 213 12.45 -8.60 2.69
N PHE A 214 11.29 -8.59 2.02
CA PHE A 214 10.77 -7.42 1.32
C PHE A 214 9.32 -7.19 1.65
N ILE A 215 8.94 -5.92 1.73
CA ILE A 215 7.55 -5.48 1.79
C ILE A 215 7.31 -4.54 0.62
N THR A 216 6.29 -4.83 -0.18
CA THR A 216 5.80 -3.94 -1.25
C THR A 216 4.39 -3.51 -0.90
N ALA A 217 4.13 -2.20 -0.91
CA ALA A 217 2.80 -1.65 -0.76
C ALA A 217 2.49 -0.73 -1.94
N ILE A 218 1.28 -0.87 -2.49
CA ILE A 218 0.75 -0.06 -3.59
C ILE A 218 -0.60 0.50 -3.15
N TRP A 219 -0.84 1.78 -3.39
CA TRP A 219 -2.11 2.44 -3.10
C TRP A 219 -2.53 3.41 -4.20
N VAL A 220 -3.83 3.70 -4.24
CA VAL A 220 -4.36 4.88 -4.93
C VAL A 220 -4.36 6.04 -3.97
N GLU A 221 -3.95 7.22 -4.42
CA GLU A 221 -4.01 8.46 -3.66
C GLU A 221 -4.79 9.53 -4.42
N VAL A 222 -5.80 10.10 -3.76
CA VAL A 222 -6.65 11.16 -4.31
C VAL A 222 -6.88 12.26 -3.28
N PRO A 223 -7.18 13.50 -3.69
CA PRO A 223 -7.64 14.53 -2.77
C PRO A 223 -8.90 14.07 -2.04
N SER A 224 -9.03 14.34 -0.74
CA SER A 224 -10.21 13.93 0.04
C SER A 224 -11.52 14.53 -0.46
N THR A 225 -11.47 15.64 -1.20
CA THR A 225 -12.62 16.25 -1.88
C THR A 225 -13.13 15.46 -3.09
N SER A 226 -12.41 14.44 -3.53
CA SER A 226 -12.79 13.63 -4.70
C SER A 226 -13.81 12.52 -4.36
N ILE A 227 -14.11 12.31 -3.08
CA ILE A 227 -14.93 11.20 -2.56
C ILE A 227 -16.01 11.75 -1.61
N GLN A 228 -16.71 12.83 -2.01
CA GLN A 228 -17.87 13.36 -1.28
C GLN A 228 -19.18 12.89 -1.90
#